data_AF-A0AAD1M1V2-F1
#
_entry.id   AF-A0AAD1M1V2-F1
#
_cell.length_a   1.000
_cell.length_b   1.000
_cell.length_c   1.000
_cell.angle_alpha   90.00
_cell.angle_beta   90.00
_cell.angle_gamma   90.00
#
_symmetry.space_group_name_H-M   'P 1'
#
loop_
_entity.id
_entity.type
_entity.pdbx_description
1 polymer ?
#
loop_
_entity_poly.entity_id
_entity_poly.type
_entity_poly.pdbx_seq_one_letter_code
_entity_poly.pdbx_strand_id
1 'polypeptide(L)'
;MMPNLISYFGFSRTPFGRDLAPSMLHRHSAHNEAIARIGWCIAERRIGVITGEVGAGKTVAVRAALAALDRSRHTVIYLPDPTVGVRGIHHRIVASLGGQPLTHHATLAPQAADALAAEHAERGRTPILVVEEAHLLGHDQLEALRLLTNHELDSSSPFACLLVGQPTLRRRMKLGVLAALDQRIGLRYTMQPMTDKETGSYLRHHLALAGRDDTLFSDDAAALIHHTSRGYPRAVNNLALQALVAAFAADKATVDESSTRTAIAEVTAD
;
A
#
# COMPACT_ATOMS: atom_id res chain seq x y z
N MET A 1 36.61 -17.61 2.19
CA MET A 1 35.29 -17.16 2.70
C MET A 1 34.77 -16.17 1.67
N MET A 2 33.76 -16.54 0.87
CA MET A 2 33.23 -15.61 -0.14
C MET A 2 32.74 -14.35 0.58
N PRO A 3 33.12 -13.13 0.12
CA PRO A 3 32.61 -11.90 0.72
C PRO A 3 31.07 -11.94 0.74
N ASN A 4 30.45 -11.54 1.84
CA ASN A 4 29.02 -11.24 1.79
C ASN A 4 28.83 -10.02 0.87
N LEU A 5 27.79 -10.01 0.04
CA LEU A 5 27.44 -8.93 -0.90
C LEU A 5 27.52 -7.53 -0.27
N ILE A 6 27.19 -7.42 1.02
CA ILE A 6 27.35 -6.18 1.82
C ILE A 6 28.80 -5.71 1.84
N SER A 7 29.74 -6.58 2.22
CA SER A 7 31.17 -6.24 2.30
C SER A 7 31.77 -5.98 0.93
N TYR A 8 31.33 -6.70 -0.10
CA TYR A 8 31.83 -6.54 -1.46
C TYR A 8 31.52 -5.15 -2.05
N PHE A 9 30.27 -4.70 -1.91
CA PHE A 9 29.84 -3.39 -2.43
C PHE A 9 29.96 -2.25 -1.41
N GLY A 10 30.50 -2.52 -0.21
CA GLY A 10 30.69 -1.51 0.83
C GLY A 10 29.39 -0.99 1.46
N PHE A 11 28.33 -1.81 1.50
CA PHE A 11 27.07 -1.39 2.11
C PHE A 11 27.11 -1.44 3.64
N SER A 12 26.34 -0.57 4.28
CA SER A 12 26.06 -0.61 5.73
C SER A 12 24.91 -1.57 6.08
N ARG A 13 24.05 -1.89 5.11
CA ARG A 13 22.94 -2.83 5.20
C ARG A 13 22.53 -3.32 3.81
N THR A 14 21.77 -4.40 3.74
CA THR A 14 21.22 -4.87 2.45
C THR A 14 20.32 -3.80 1.82
N PRO A 15 20.59 -3.35 0.57
CA PRO A 15 19.70 -2.42 -0.14
C PRO A 15 18.39 -3.11 -0.55
N PHE A 16 17.40 -2.31 -0.96
CA PHE A 16 16.09 -2.80 -1.46
C PHE A 16 15.28 -3.66 -0.46
N GLY A 17 15.58 -3.56 0.83
CA GLY A 17 14.84 -4.23 1.91
C GLY A 17 13.38 -3.76 2.04
N ARG A 18 12.56 -4.62 2.66
CA ARG A 18 11.10 -4.38 2.85
C ARG A 18 10.79 -3.42 4.01
N ASP A 19 11.71 -3.32 4.97
CA ASP A 19 11.50 -2.63 6.25
C ASP A 19 12.01 -1.18 6.21
N LEU A 20 11.33 -0.35 5.40
CA LEU A 20 11.58 1.09 5.37
C LEU A 20 10.58 1.85 6.23
N ALA A 21 11.09 2.65 7.16
CA ALA A 21 10.29 3.63 7.88
C ALA A 21 9.64 4.62 6.88
N PRO A 22 8.44 5.15 7.16
CA PRO A 22 7.76 6.09 6.25
C PRO A 22 8.61 7.28 5.79
N SER A 23 9.48 7.79 6.66
CA SER A 23 10.42 8.89 6.36
C SER A 23 11.53 8.52 5.37
N MET A 24 11.83 7.21 5.23
CA MET A 24 12.85 6.69 4.33
C MET A 24 12.29 6.32 2.95
N LEU A 25 10.99 6.49 2.70
CA LEU A 25 10.39 6.09 1.43
C LEU A 25 10.78 7.04 0.31
N HIS A 26 11.11 6.49 -0.86
CA HIS A 26 11.32 7.28 -2.07
C HIS A 26 10.01 7.92 -2.51
N ARG A 27 10.07 9.22 -2.81
CA ARG A 27 8.91 10.05 -3.13
C ARG A 27 8.77 10.26 -4.63
N HIS A 28 8.35 9.21 -5.35
CA HIS A 28 7.97 9.34 -6.76
C HIS A 28 6.54 9.94 -6.92
N SER A 29 6.22 10.42 -8.12
CA SER A 29 4.99 11.19 -8.42
C SER A 29 3.71 10.47 -7.96
N ALA A 30 3.51 9.22 -8.40
CA ALA A 30 2.33 8.44 -8.06
C ALA A 30 2.20 8.15 -6.55
N HIS A 31 3.33 8.00 -5.84
CA HIS A 31 3.32 7.81 -4.39
C HIS A 31 2.91 9.08 -3.65
N ASN A 32 3.46 10.23 -4.03
CA ASN A 32 3.10 11.52 -3.44
C ASN A 32 1.62 11.87 -3.70
N GLU A 33 1.14 11.61 -4.92
CA GLU A 33 -0.26 11.82 -5.27
C GLU A 33 -1.19 10.90 -4.46
N ALA A 34 -0.81 9.63 -4.28
CA ALA A 34 -1.55 8.71 -3.42
C ALA A 34 -1.64 9.22 -1.98
N ILE A 35 -0.53 9.68 -1.39
CA ILE A 35 -0.51 10.22 -0.03
C ILE A 35 -1.45 11.42 0.11
N ALA A 36 -1.37 12.38 -0.82
CA ALA A 36 -2.20 13.57 -0.79
C ALA A 36 -3.70 13.24 -0.92
N ARG A 37 -4.05 12.36 -1.87
CA ARG A 37 -5.43 11.91 -2.08
C ARG A 37 -5.97 11.15 -0.87
N ILE A 38 -5.18 10.24 -0.30
CA ILE A 38 -5.56 9.50 0.92
C ILE A 38 -5.79 10.46 2.08
N GLY A 39 -4.89 11.44 2.29
CA GLY A 39 -5.05 12.46 3.32
C GLY A 39 -6.35 13.25 3.17
N TRP A 40 -6.68 13.68 1.95
CA TRP A 40 -7.96 14.34 1.66
C TRP A 40 -9.17 13.43 1.94
N CYS A 41 -9.13 12.16 1.53
CA CYS A 41 -10.20 11.19 1.79
C CYS A 41 -10.47 10.99 3.29
N ILE A 42 -9.41 11.00 4.09
CA ILE A 42 -9.48 10.87 5.55
C ILE A 42 -10.07 12.13 6.17
N ALA A 43 -9.59 13.32 5.76
CA ALA A 43 -10.10 14.59 6.24
C ALA A 43 -11.60 14.77 5.97
N GLU A 44 -12.05 14.35 4.79
CA GLU A 44 -13.45 14.42 4.37
C GLU A 44 -14.32 13.25 4.87
N ARG A 45 -13.74 12.28 5.60
CA ARG A 45 -14.42 11.05 6.08
C ARG A 45 -15.17 10.30 4.97
N ARG A 46 -14.53 10.16 3.80
CA ARG A 46 -15.12 9.52 2.61
C ARG A 46 -14.66 8.07 2.46
N ILE A 47 -15.35 7.33 1.60
CA ILE A 47 -14.86 6.06 1.06
C ILE A 47 -13.89 6.36 -0.09
N GLY A 48 -12.67 5.84 0.01
CA GLY A 48 -11.63 5.92 -1.00
C GLY A 48 -11.27 4.53 -1.53
N VAL A 49 -11.13 4.42 -2.84
CA VAL A 49 -10.68 3.19 -3.51
C VAL A 49 -9.30 3.43 -4.11
N ILE A 50 -8.30 2.72 -3.58
CA ILE A 50 -6.91 2.78 -4.05
C ILE A 50 -6.59 1.45 -4.73
N THR A 51 -6.37 1.50 -6.04
CA THR A 51 -6.03 0.33 -6.86
C THR A 51 -4.67 0.44 -7.51
N GLY A 52 -4.16 -0.66 -8.03
CA GLY A 52 -2.86 -0.74 -8.69
C GLY A 52 -2.40 -2.19 -8.74
N GLU A 53 -1.48 -2.50 -9.64
CA GLU A 53 -0.94 -3.86 -9.78
C GLU A 53 -0.24 -4.35 -8.50
N VAL A 54 0.00 -5.66 -8.44
CA VAL A 54 0.80 -6.26 -7.36
C VAL A 54 2.20 -5.63 -7.38
N GLY A 55 2.67 -5.20 -6.21
CA GLY A 55 3.98 -4.55 -6.10
C GLY A 55 4.03 -3.07 -6.50
N ALA A 56 2.91 -2.44 -6.85
CA ALA A 56 2.84 -1.02 -7.22
C ALA A 56 3.10 -0.04 -6.05
N GLY A 57 3.18 -0.51 -4.80
CA GLY A 57 3.43 0.34 -3.63
C GLY A 57 2.18 0.86 -2.90
N LYS A 58 1.00 0.27 -3.14
CA LYS A 58 -0.27 0.68 -2.52
C LYS A 58 -0.21 0.74 -0.99
N THR A 59 0.17 -0.37 -0.35
CA THR A 59 0.34 -0.48 1.12
C THR A 59 1.37 0.52 1.64
N VAL A 60 2.43 0.75 0.87
CA VAL A 60 3.50 1.70 1.22
C VAL A 60 2.95 3.13 1.23
N ALA A 61 2.11 3.49 0.25
CA ALA A 61 1.45 4.80 0.19
C ALA A 61 0.44 5.00 1.34
N VAL A 62 -0.35 3.98 1.66
CA VAL A 62 -1.28 4.02 2.80
C VAL A 62 -0.52 4.18 4.11
N ARG A 63 0.55 3.40 4.32
CA ARG A 63 1.40 3.52 5.51
C ARG A 63 2.02 4.90 5.63
N ALA A 64 2.49 5.48 4.53
CA ALA A 64 3.04 6.83 4.51
C ALA A 64 2.00 7.91 4.86
N ALA A 65 0.80 7.80 4.28
CA ALA A 65 -0.30 8.71 4.56
C ALA A 65 -0.75 8.65 6.03
N LEU A 66 -0.95 7.45 6.57
CA LEU A 66 -1.34 7.26 7.96
C LEU A 66 -0.26 7.73 8.95
N ALA A 67 1.02 7.56 8.61
CA ALA A 67 2.12 8.02 9.45
C ALA A 67 2.23 9.55 9.54
N ALA A 68 1.66 10.29 8.59
CA ALA A 68 1.61 11.74 8.59
C ALA A 68 0.45 12.30 9.44
N LEU A 69 -0.47 11.45 9.93
CA LEU A 69 -1.62 11.88 10.71
C LEU A 69 -1.29 12.06 12.18
N ASP A 70 -1.97 13.01 12.81
CA ASP A 70 -1.95 13.19 14.26
C ASP A 70 -2.67 12.04 14.95
N ARG A 71 -1.92 11.22 15.69
CA ARG A 71 -2.43 10.05 16.42
C ARG A 71 -3.40 10.41 17.56
N SER A 72 -3.39 11.65 18.04
CA SER A 72 -4.34 12.10 19.06
C SER A 72 -5.74 12.35 18.49
N ARG A 73 -5.83 12.55 17.16
CA ARG A 73 -7.06 12.90 16.42
C ARG A 73 -7.56 11.78 15.50
N HIS A 74 -6.85 10.67 15.40
CA HIS A 74 -7.19 9.59 14.47
C HIS A 74 -7.00 8.22 15.12
N THR A 75 -7.91 7.29 14.82
CA THR A 75 -7.83 5.90 15.27
C THR A 75 -7.85 4.98 14.05
N VAL A 76 -6.76 4.25 13.82
CA VAL A 76 -6.61 3.37 12.64
C VAL A 76 -7.11 1.97 12.95
N ILE A 77 -8.05 1.49 12.14
CA ILE A 77 -8.56 0.12 12.14
C ILE A 77 -8.05 -0.56 10.87
N TYR A 78 -7.09 -1.47 11.02
CA TYR A 78 -6.44 -2.14 9.89
C TYR A 78 -6.96 -3.57 9.71
N LEU A 79 -7.46 -3.88 8.52
CA LEU A 79 -7.94 -5.20 8.12
C LEU A 79 -7.04 -5.74 6.97
N PRO A 80 -5.99 -6.51 7.30
CA PRO A 80 -5.07 -7.06 6.30
C PRO A 80 -5.69 -8.21 5.49
N ASP A 81 -6.57 -8.98 6.13
CA ASP A 81 -7.29 -10.09 5.51
C ASP A 81 -8.80 -9.79 5.53
N PRO A 82 -9.39 -9.42 4.39
CA PRO A 82 -10.81 -9.12 4.29
C PRO A 82 -11.69 -10.37 4.18
N THR A 83 -11.14 -11.58 4.11
CA THR A 83 -11.91 -12.82 3.86
C THR A 83 -12.67 -13.34 5.09
N VAL A 84 -12.68 -12.56 6.18
CA VAL A 84 -13.33 -12.86 7.46
C VAL A 84 -14.87 -12.76 7.46
N GLY A 85 -15.48 -12.43 6.31
CA GLY A 85 -16.93 -12.21 6.16
C GLY A 85 -17.42 -10.92 6.83
N VAL A 86 -18.72 -10.61 6.68
CA VAL A 86 -19.34 -9.40 7.25
C VAL A 86 -19.17 -9.35 8.78
N ARG A 87 -19.43 -10.47 9.45
CA ARG A 87 -19.28 -10.59 10.91
C ARG A 87 -17.84 -10.31 11.35
N GLY A 88 -16.84 -10.82 10.64
CA GLY A 88 -15.44 -10.61 10.98
C GLY A 88 -15.02 -9.15 10.85
N ILE A 89 -15.55 -8.43 9.85
CA ILE A 89 -15.35 -6.98 9.68
C ILE A 89 -15.90 -6.22 10.89
N HIS A 90 -17.16 -6.43 11.25
CA HIS A 90 -17.77 -5.75 12.41
C HIS A 90 -17.06 -6.09 13.73
N HIS A 91 -16.70 -7.37 13.91
CA HIS A 91 -15.94 -7.82 15.07
C HIS A 91 -14.59 -7.10 15.17
N ARG A 92 -13.86 -6.97 14.06
CA ARG A 92 -12.59 -6.23 14.02
C ARG A 92 -12.78 -4.77 14.41
N ILE A 93 -13.81 -4.10 13.89
CA ILE A 93 -14.13 -2.70 14.19
C ILE A 93 -14.35 -2.51 15.69
N VAL A 94 -15.27 -3.28 16.27
CA VAL A 94 -15.60 -3.18 17.71
C VAL A 94 -14.38 -3.45 18.58
N ALA A 95 -13.63 -4.52 18.29
CA ALA A 95 -12.43 -4.88 19.05
C ALA A 95 -11.33 -3.82 18.95
N SER A 96 -11.10 -3.25 17.75
CA SER A 96 -10.10 -2.19 17.54
C SER A 96 -10.44 -0.88 18.26
N LEU A 97 -11.71 -0.63 18.57
CA LEU A 97 -12.17 0.54 19.31
C LEU A 97 -12.30 0.29 20.83
N GLY A 98 -11.87 -0.89 21.30
CA GLY A 98 -11.82 -1.27 22.71
C GLY A 98 -13.10 -1.92 23.23
N GLY A 99 -14.08 -2.21 22.37
CA GLY A 99 -15.30 -2.91 22.74
C GLY A 99 -15.14 -4.43 22.76
N GLN A 100 -16.09 -5.11 23.42
CA GLN A 100 -16.24 -6.57 23.36
C GLN A 100 -17.30 -6.93 22.31
N PRO A 101 -16.94 -7.57 21.18
CA PRO A 101 -17.86 -7.87 20.11
C PRO A 101 -18.99 -8.82 20.55
N LEU A 102 -20.22 -8.44 20.25
CA LEU A 102 -21.39 -9.28 20.52
C LEU A 102 -21.42 -10.53 19.63
N THR A 103 -22.05 -11.58 20.14
CA THR A 103 -22.07 -12.91 19.50
C THR A 103 -23.07 -13.01 18.36
N HIS A 104 -24.13 -12.20 18.31
CA HIS A 104 -25.16 -12.27 17.27
C HIS A 104 -24.97 -11.17 16.23
N HIS A 105 -25.10 -11.53 14.94
CA HIS A 105 -24.86 -10.58 13.84
C HIS A 105 -25.78 -9.35 13.90
N ALA A 106 -27.07 -9.56 14.22
CA ALA A 106 -28.07 -8.50 14.29
C ALA A 106 -27.75 -7.42 15.34
N THR A 107 -27.00 -7.77 16.39
CA THR A 107 -26.57 -6.82 17.42
C THR A 107 -25.15 -6.32 17.17
N LEU A 108 -24.29 -7.12 16.53
CA LEU A 108 -22.91 -6.76 16.22
C LEU A 108 -22.80 -5.65 15.16
N ALA A 109 -23.67 -5.65 14.13
CA ALA A 109 -23.62 -4.62 13.10
C ALA A 109 -23.96 -3.21 13.64
N PRO A 110 -25.07 -3.01 14.40
CA PRO A 110 -25.31 -1.75 15.10
C PRO A 110 -24.18 -1.39 16.07
N GLN A 111 -23.66 -2.36 16.84
CA GLN A 111 -22.56 -2.12 17.76
C GLN A 111 -21.30 -1.57 17.05
N ALA A 112 -20.98 -2.07 15.85
CA ALA A 112 -19.86 -1.56 15.07
C ALA A 112 -20.10 -0.13 14.58
N ALA A 113 -21.32 0.19 14.14
CA ALA A 113 -21.71 1.53 13.73
C ALA A 113 -21.63 2.53 14.91
N ASP A 114 -22.19 2.16 16.06
CA ASP A 114 -22.17 2.97 17.28
C ASP A 114 -20.73 3.20 17.78
N ALA A 115 -19.88 2.17 17.73
CA ALA A 115 -18.48 2.30 18.12
C ALA A 115 -17.73 3.31 17.23
N LEU A 116 -17.94 3.27 15.91
CA LEU A 116 -17.35 4.24 14.97
C LEU A 116 -17.85 5.66 15.26
N ALA A 117 -19.16 5.82 15.48
CA ALA A 117 -19.75 7.11 15.81
C ALA A 117 -19.25 7.68 17.14
N ALA A 118 -19.17 6.86 18.19
CA ALA A 118 -18.69 7.26 19.51
C ALA A 118 -17.21 7.67 19.50
N GLU A 119 -16.36 6.95 18.76
CA GLU A 119 -14.95 7.32 18.61
C GLU A 119 -14.80 8.73 18.00
N HIS A 120 -15.66 9.07 17.03
CA HIS A 120 -15.68 10.41 16.45
C HIS A 120 -16.30 11.47 17.38
N ALA A 121 -17.53 11.26 17.80
CA ALA A 121 -18.35 12.26 18.48
C ALA A 121 -17.93 12.48 19.95
N GLU A 122 -17.58 11.41 20.66
CA GLU A 122 -17.28 11.47 22.09
C GLU A 122 -15.78 11.63 22.36
N ARG A 123 -14.93 10.92 21.59
CA ARG A 123 -13.47 10.94 21.78
C ARG A 123 -12.75 11.96 20.90
N GLY A 124 -13.45 12.60 19.96
CA GLY A 124 -12.87 13.59 19.04
C GLY A 124 -11.84 13.00 18.07
N ARG A 125 -11.87 11.67 17.85
CA ARG A 125 -10.92 10.95 17.00
C ARG A 125 -11.61 10.43 15.75
N THR A 126 -11.11 10.76 14.57
CA THR A 126 -11.64 10.23 13.32
C THR A 126 -11.18 8.77 13.16
N PRO A 127 -12.10 7.79 13.12
CA PRO A 127 -11.75 6.42 12.80
C PRO A 127 -11.40 6.30 11.31
N ILE A 128 -10.39 5.49 11.01
CA ILE A 128 -9.96 5.20 9.64
C ILE A 128 -9.93 3.70 9.47
N LEU A 129 -10.90 3.17 8.73
CA LEU A 129 -10.94 1.77 8.37
C LEU A 129 -10.13 1.55 7.09
N VAL A 130 -9.06 0.76 7.17
CA VAL A 130 -8.24 0.37 6.03
C VAL A 130 -8.46 -1.11 5.76
N VAL A 131 -8.98 -1.42 4.57
CA VAL A 131 -9.20 -2.79 4.11
C VAL A 131 -8.21 -3.09 3.00
N GLU A 132 -7.19 -3.90 3.30
CA GLU A 132 -6.30 -4.43 2.27
C GLU A 132 -6.95 -5.59 1.52
N GLU A 133 -6.39 -5.91 0.36
CA GLU A 133 -6.89 -6.96 -0.54
C GLU A 133 -8.41 -6.84 -0.82
N ALA A 134 -8.96 -5.63 -0.83
CA ALA A 134 -10.41 -5.36 -0.90
C ALA A 134 -11.08 -5.91 -2.19
N HIS A 135 -10.29 -6.28 -3.20
CA HIS A 135 -10.76 -7.02 -4.37
C HIS A 135 -11.27 -8.45 -4.06
N LEU A 136 -10.96 -8.98 -2.87
CA LEU A 136 -11.42 -10.26 -2.36
C LEU A 136 -12.77 -10.17 -1.62
N LEU A 137 -13.21 -8.97 -1.22
CA LEU A 137 -14.49 -8.79 -0.51
C LEU A 137 -15.67 -9.25 -1.35
N GLY A 138 -16.66 -9.92 -0.76
CA GLY A 138 -17.96 -10.20 -1.38
C GLY A 138 -18.84 -8.96 -1.55
N HIS A 139 -19.95 -9.08 -2.27
CA HIS A 139 -20.92 -7.98 -2.42
C HIS A 139 -21.58 -7.61 -1.09
N ASP A 140 -21.93 -8.61 -0.28
CA ASP A 140 -22.48 -8.47 1.06
C ASP A 140 -21.52 -7.71 2.00
N GLN A 141 -20.23 -7.99 1.92
CA GLN A 141 -19.21 -7.31 2.72
C GLN A 141 -19.04 -5.84 2.31
N LEU A 142 -19.02 -5.58 1.00
CA LEU A 142 -18.94 -4.22 0.46
C LEU A 142 -20.19 -3.40 0.82
N GLU A 143 -21.37 -4.03 0.78
CA GLU A 143 -22.62 -3.41 1.20
C GLU A 143 -22.67 -3.15 2.71
N ALA A 144 -22.16 -4.07 3.53
CA ALA A 144 -22.03 -3.85 4.97
C ALA A 144 -21.13 -2.63 5.27
N LEU A 145 -20.00 -2.50 4.57
CA LEU A 145 -19.13 -1.32 4.68
C LEU A 145 -19.84 -0.03 4.26
N ARG A 146 -20.65 -0.06 3.18
CA ARG A 146 -21.48 1.06 2.76
C ARG A 146 -22.46 1.46 3.86
N LEU A 147 -23.16 0.49 4.44
CA LEU A 147 -24.19 0.71 5.46
C LEU A 147 -23.62 1.37 6.73
N LEU A 148 -22.39 1.04 7.13
CA LEU A 148 -21.71 1.68 8.27
C LEU A 148 -21.47 3.19 8.06
N THR A 149 -21.40 3.66 6.82
CA THR A 149 -21.20 5.10 6.51
C THR A 149 -22.47 5.93 6.68
N ASN A 150 -23.64 5.30 6.75
CA ASN A 150 -24.90 6.02 6.95
C ASN A 150 -25.01 6.50 8.41
N HIS A 151 -24.76 7.79 8.66
CA HIS A 151 -24.91 8.41 9.98
C HIS A 151 -25.72 9.72 9.89
N GLU A 152 -26.44 10.07 10.96
CA GLU A 152 -27.31 11.27 11.02
C GLU A 152 -28.22 11.45 9.79
N LEU A 153 -29.03 10.43 9.47
CA LEU A 153 -29.89 10.42 8.27
C LEU A 153 -29.11 10.73 6.97
N ASP A 154 -27.87 10.25 6.90
CA ASP A 154 -26.97 10.39 5.76
C ASP A 154 -26.40 11.79 5.51
N SER A 155 -26.48 12.67 6.51
CA SER A 155 -25.87 14.00 6.42
C SER A 155 -24.36 13.99 6.70
N SER A 156 -23.84 12.94 7.35
CA SER A 156 -22.43 12.81 7.68
C SER A 156 -21.97 11.34 7.69
N SER A 157 -20.66 11.13 7.54
CA SER A 157 -20.01 9.83 7.79
C SER A 157 -19.16 9.93 9.06
N PRO A 158 -19.24 8.97 9.99
CA PRO A 158 -18.51 9.03 11.24
C PRO A 158 -17.03 8.62 11.07
N PHE A 159 -16.66 8.03 9.93
CA PHE A 159 -15.32 7.48 9.69
C PHE A 159 -14.88 7.62 8.23
N ALA A 160 -13.58 7.47 7.99
CA ALA A 160 -13.03 7.31 6.64
C ALA A 160 -12.80 5.83 6.33
N CYS A 161 -13.03 5.42 5.09
CA CYS A 161 -12.82 4.04 4.65
C CYS A 161 -11.87 4.00 3.44
N LEU A 162 -10.78 3.25 3.53
CA LEU A 162 -9.85 3.02 2.43
C LEU A 162 -9.94 1.56 1.98
N LEU A 163 -10.47 1.35 0.78
CA LEU A 163 -10.48 0.06 0.10
C LEU A 163 -9.25 -0.05 -0.81
N VAL A 164 -8.30 -0.89 -0.43
CA VAL A 164 -7.01 -1.04 -1.11
C VAL A 164 -6.98 -2.38 -1.82
N GLY A 165 -6.72 -2.41 -3.13
CA GLY A 165 -6.77 -3.68 -3.86
C GLY A 165 -6.17 -3.64 -5.27
N GLN A 166 -6.39 -4.72 -6.01
CA GLN A 166 -5.98 -4.86 -7.40
C GLN A 166 -6.96 -4.16 -8.35
N PRO A 167 -6.61 -3.94 -9.64
CA PRO A 167 -7.50 -3.25 -10.60
C PRO A 167 -8.87 -3.90 -10.80
N THR A 168 -9.01 -5.20 -10.49
CA THR A 168 -10.28 -5.93 -10.48
C THR A 168 -11.30 -5.31 -9.53
N LEU A 169 -10.87 -4.72 -8.41
CA LEU A 169 -11.74 -3.99 -7.47
C LEU A 169 -12.48 -2.84 -8.17
N ARG A 170 -11.75 -2.00 -8.91
CA ARG A 170 -12.31 -0.86 -9.64
C ARG A 170 -13.35 -1.31 -10.67
N ARG A 171 -13.12 -2.44 -11.35
CA ARG A 171 -14.07 -3.00 -12.33
C ARG A 171 -15.33 -3.50 -11.62
N ARG A 172 -15.17 -4.18 -10.48
CA ARG A 172 -16.29 -4.67 -9.67
C ARG A 172 -17.16 -3.55 -9.12
N MET A 173 -16.58 -2.43 -8.67
CA MET A 173 -17.34 -1.28 -8.15
C MET A 173 -18.37 -0.73 -9.16
N LYS A 174 -18.14 -0.92 -10.46
CA LYS A 174 -19.05 -0.46 -11.52
C LYS A 174 -20.23 -1.40 -11.81
N LEU A 175 -20.29 -2.56 -11.15
CA LEU A 175 -21.41 -3.48 -11.31
C LEU A 175 -22.68 -2.87 -10.72
N GLY A 176 -23.82 -3.03 -11.40
CA GLY A 176 -25.09 -2.43 -10.97
C GLY A 176 -25.51 -2.80 -9.54
N VAL A 177 -25.17 -4.00 -9.08
CA VAL A 177 -25.41 -4.45 -7.69
C VAL A 177 -24.67 -3.61 -6.64
N LEU A 178 -23.60 -2.91 -7.02
CA LEU A 178 -22.83 -2.02 -6.15
C LEU A 178 -23.07 -0.53 -6.43
N ALA A 179 -24.09 -0.16 -7.21
CA ALA A 179 -24.34 1.23 -7.60
C ALA A 179 -24.48 2.18 -6.40
N ALA A 180 -25.13 1.71 -5.32
CA ALA A 180 -25.26 2.49 -4.08
C ALA A 180 -23.91 2.75 -3.39
N LEU A 181 -23.00 1.78 -3.39
CA LEU A 181 -21.63 1.97 -2.89
C LEU A 181 -20.83 2.87 -3.84
N ASP A 182 -20.98 2.70 -5.15
CA ASP A 182 -20.25 3.47 -6.16
C ASP A 182 -20.49 4.98 -6.01
N GLN A 183 -21.73 5.38 -5.71
CA GLN A 183 -22.11 6.78 -5.41
C GLN A 183 -21.47 7.34 -4.15
N ARG A 184 -21.12 6.48 -3.17
CA ARG A 184 -20.47 6.88 -1.90
C ARG A 184 -18.96 7.03 -2.01
N ILE A 185 -18.35 6.43 -3.03
CA ILE A 185 -16.90 6.52 -3.21
C ILE A 185 -16.54 7.93 -3.65
N GLY A 186 -15.98 8.69 -2.72
CA GLY A 186 -15.53 10.06 -2.93
C GLY A 186 -14.13 10.18 -3.52
N LEU A 187 -13.31 9.13 -3.40
CA LEU A 187 -11.97 9.08 -3.99
C LEU A 187 -11.76 7.79 -4.79
N ARG A 188 -11.25 7.91 -6.01
CA ARG A 188 -10.68 6.79 -6.77
C ARG A 188 -9.28 7.14 -7.22
N TYR A 189 -8.32 6.28 -6.95
CA TYR A 189 -6.96 6.42 -7.45
C TYR A 189 -6.42 5.09 -7.95
N THR A 190 -5.76 5.12 -9.10
CA THR A 190 -5.00 3.98 -9.62
C THR A 190 -3.54 4.33 -9.58
N MET A 191 -2.79 3.68 -8.70
CA MET A 191 -1.36 3.88 -8.54
C MET A 191 -0.63 3.45 -9.81
N GLN A 192 0.04 4.40 -10.45
CA GLN A 192 0.84 4.16 -11.65
C GLN A 192 2.23 3.65 -11.28
N PRO A 193 2.88 2.85 -12.15
CA PRO A 193 4.28 2.51 -11.99
C PRO A 193 5.18 3.75 -12.09
N MET A 194 6.43 3.62 -11.64
CA MET A 194 7.45 4.65 -11.82
C MET A 194 7.81 4.78 -13.30
N THR A 195 8.10 6.01 -13.73
CA THR A 195 8.79 6.27 -15.00
C THR A 195 10.24 5.76 -14.97
N ASP A 196 10.90 5.71 -16.12
CA ASP A 196 12.32 5.35 -16.22
C ASP A 196 13.21 6.25 -15.35
N LYS A 197 13.01 7.58 -15.46
CA LYS A 197 13.72 8.57 -14.63
C LYS A 197 13.49 8.35 -13.13
N GLU A 198 12.25 8.08 -12.73
CA GLU A 198 11.92 7.78 -11.34
C GLU A 198 12.54 6.46 -10.89
N THR A 199 12.62 5.45 -11.76
CA THR A 199 13.27 4.17 -11.47
C THR A 199 14.77 4.36 -11.20
N GLY A 200 15.47 5.14 -12.04
CA GLY A 200 16.88 5.49 -11.78
C GLY A 200 17.08 6.25 -10.47
N SER A 201 16.21 7.22 -10.17
CA SER A 201 16.24 7.92 -8.87
C SER A 201 15.93 6.99 -7.69
N TYR A 202 15.03 6.03 -7.87
CA TYR A 202 14.62 5.07 -6.86
C TYR A 202 15.78 4.12 -6.52
N LEU A 203 16.51 3.62 -7.54
CA LEU A 203 17.71 2.81 -7.33
C LEU A 203 18.76 3.57 -6.52
N ARG A 204 19.10 4.80 -6.92
CA ARG A 204 20.04 5.66 -6.17
C ARG A 204 19.60 5.90 -4.73
N HIS A 205 18.32 6.20 -4.52
CA HIS A 205 17.77 6.40 -3.18
C HIS A 205 17.97 5.18 -2.27
N HIS A 206 17.69 3.98 -2.79
CA HIS A 206 17.86 2.74 -2.02
C HIS A 206 19.32 2.39 -1.75
N LEU A 207 20.26 2.79 -2.62
CA LEU A 207 21.70 2.67 -2.37
C LEU A 207 22.19 3.67 -1.33
N ALA A 208 21.74 4.92 -1.40
CA ALA A 208 22.06 5.95 -0.40
C ALA A 208 21.59 5.51 0.99
N LEU A 209 20.38 4.92 1.07
CA LEU A 209 19.87 4.29 2.27
C LEU A 209 20.71 3.11 2.78
N ALA A 210 21.48 2.45 1.91
CA ALA A 210 22.45 1.42 2.26
C ALA A 210 23.86 1.99 2.53
N GLY A 211 24.03 3.31 2.56
CA GLY A 211 25.28 3.99 2.87
C GLY A 211 26.18 4.21 1.66
N ARG A 212 25.62 4.20 0.44
CA ARG A 212 26.38 4.32 -0.80
C ARG A 212 25.75 5.34 -1.74
N ASP A 213 26.48 6.41 -2.04
CA ASP A 213 25.99 7.55 -2.82
C ASP A 213 26.57 7.63 -4.25
N ASP A 214 27.57 6.80 -4.59
CA ASP A 214 28.13 6.71 -5.93
C ASP A 214 27.29 5.86 -6.89
N THR A 215 27.50 6.06 -8.19
CA THR A 215 26.78 5.36 -9.26
C THR A 215 27.20 3.89 -9.32
N LEU A 216 26.37 3.00 -8.75
CA LEU A 216 26.60 1.56 -8.79
C LEU A 216 25.91 0.85 -9.97
N PHE A 217 24.74 1.34 -10.39
CA PHE A 217 24.04 0.87 -11.60
C PHE A 217 24.37 1.79 -12.76
N SER A 218 24.81 1.24 -13.89
CA SER A 218 24.92 2.00 -15.12
C SER A 218 23.55 2.45 -15.63
N ASP A 219 23.51 3.47 -16.48
CA ASP A 219 22.25 3.94 -17.07
C ASP A 219 21.56 2.83 -17.89
N ASP A 220 22.32 2.02 -18.63
CA ASP A 220 21.79 0.87 -19.38
C ASP A 220 21.21 -0.21 -18.44
N ALA A 221 21.86 -0.47 -17.31
CA ALA A 221 21.34 -1.39 -16.29
C ALA A 221 20.03 -0.87 -15.69
N ALA A 222 19.97 0.41 -15.34
CA ALA A 222 18.77 1.05 -14.79
C ALA A 222 17.61 1.02 -15.79
N ALA A 223 17.86 1.35 -17.06
CA ALA A 223 16.87 1.31 -18.14
C ALA A 223 16.35 -0.12 -18.37
N LEU A 224 17.24 -1.12 -18.37
CA LEU A 224 16.86 -2.52 -18.54
C LEU A 224 16.04 -3.06 -17.36
N ILE A 225 16.39 -2.67 -16.12
CA ILE A 225 15.58 -2.94 -14.93
C ILE A 225 14.21 -2.29 -15.06
N HIS A 226 14.13 -1.03 -15.46
CA HIS A 226 12.87 -0.32 -15.65
C HIS A 226 11.97 -1.03 -16.67
N HIS A 227 12.48 -1.33 -17.86
CA HIS A 227 11.71 -1.96 -18.92
C HIS A 227 11.18 -3.34 -18.50
N THR A 228 12.01 -4.15 -17.84
CA THR A 228 11.63 -5.51 -17.42
C THR A 228 10.66 -5.50 -16.25
N SER A 229 10.89 -4.64 -15.25
CA SER A 229 9.97 -4.46 -14.11
C SER A 229 8.68 -3.72 -14.44
N ARG A 230 8.65 -3.05 -15.61
CA ARG A 230 7.63 -2.07 -16.00
C ARG A 230 7.49 -0.92 -14.99
N GLY A 231 8.56 -0.61 -14.25
CA GLY A 231 8.60 0.43 -13.23
C GLY A 231 7.86 0.10 -11.93
N TYR A 232 7.47 -1.16 -11.68
CA TYR A 232 6.83 -1.54 -10.41
C TYR A 232 7.87 -1.70 -9.30
N PRO A 233 7.77 -0.95 -8.17
CA PRO A 233 8.80 -0.92 -7.13
C PRO A 233 9.25 -2.30 -6.62
N ARG A 234 8.33 -3.24 -6.40
CA ARG A 234 8.70 -4.60 -5.95
C ARG A 234 9.52 -5.35 -7.00
N ALA A 235 9.14 -5.26 -8.26
CA ALA A 235 9.87 -5.90 -9.35
C ALA A 235 11.23 -5.25 -9.57
N VAL A 236 11.30 -3.90 -9.47
CA VAL A 236 12.57 -3.14 -9.48
C VAL A 236 13.49 -3.62 -8.37
N ASN A 237 13.00 -3.72 -7.12
CA ASN A 237 13.79 -4.20 -5.98
C ASN A 237 14.36 -5.60 -6.20
N ASN A 238 13.52 -6.52 -6.68
CA ASN A 238 13.94 -7.90 -6.92
C ASN A 238 15.00 -7.97 -8.03
N LEU A 239 14.77 -7.31 -9.17
CA LEU A 239 15.72 -7.31 -10.28
C LEU A 239 17.03 -6.61 -9.90
N ALA A 240 16.97 -5.50 -9.17
CA ALA A 240 18.16 -4.79 -8.72
C ALA A 240 19.00 -5.64 -7.76
N LEU A 241 18.36 -6.37 -6.83
CA LEU A 241 19.06 -7.28 -5.93
C LEU A 241 19.71 -8.45 -6.68
N GLN A 242 19.00 -9.07 -7.64
CA GLN A 242 19.58 -10.14 -8.45
C GLN A 242 20.72 -9.63 -9.35
N ALA A 243 20.60 -8.43 -9.90
CA ALA A 243 21.67 -7.82 -10.70
C ALA A 243 22.92 -7.53 -9.86
N LEU A 244 22.76 -7.15 -8.58
CA LEU A 244 23.88 -7.04 -7.64
C LEU A 244 24.54 -8.41 -7.37
N VAL A 245 23.75 -9.46 -7.20
CA VAL A 245 24.27 -10.84 -7.01
C VAL A 245 25.04 -11.30 -8.26
N ALA A 246 24.50 -11.06 -9.45
CA ALA A 246 25.16 -11.42 -10.71
C ALA A 246 26.46 -10.64 -10.94
N ALA A 247 26.49 -9.34 -10.61
CA ALA A 247 27.71 -8.54 -10.66
C ALA A 247 28.76 -9.06 -9.66
N PHE A 248 28.34 -9.40 -8.44
CA PHE A 248 29.22 -9.99 -7.43
C PHE A 248 29.80 -11.34 -7.87
N ALA A 249 28.98 -12.23 -8.42
CA ALA A 249 29.42 -13.54 -8.92
C ALA A 249 30.41 -13.43 -10.09
N ALA A 250 30.31 -12.35 -10.88
CA ALA A 250 31.21 -12.04 -11.98
C ALA A 250 32.40 -11.13 -11.59
N ASP A 251 32.59 -10.88 -10.29
CA ASP A 251 33.62 -10.00 -9.73
C ASP A 251 33.66 -8.58 -10.36
N LYS A 252 32.48 -8.00 -10.61
CA LYS A 252 32.33 -6.64 -11.15
C LYS A 252 32.08 -5.60 -10.04
N ALA A 253 32.80 -4.49 -10.11
CA ALA A 253 32.63 -3.35 -9.20
C ALA A 253 31.30 -2.59 -9.40
N THR A 254 30.69 -2.69 -10.59
CA THR A 254 29.43 -2.01 -10.96
C THR A 254 28.44 -2.98 -11.60
N VAL A 255 27.16 -2.67 -11.46
CA VAL A 255 26.06 -3.38 -12.14
C VAL A 255 25.86 -2.77 -13.52
N ASP A 256 26.25 -3.52 -14.55
CA ASP A 256 26.08 -3.15 -15.95
C ASP A 256 24.91 -3.89 -16.61
N GLU A 257 24.70 -3.64 -17.90
CA GLU A 257 23.67 -4.31 -18.68
C GLU A 257 23.84 -5.84 -18.68
N SER A 258 25.09 -6.34 -18.75
CA SER A 258 25.39 -7.77 -18.76
C SER A 258 24.98 -8.45 -17.46
N SER A 259 25.32 -7.87 -16.30
CA SER A 259 24.87 -8.39 -14.99
C SER A 259 23.36 -8.37 -14.85
N THR A 260 22.72 -7.34 -15.39
CA THR A 260 21.25 -7.22 -15.39
C THR A 260 20.59 -8.27 -16.28
N ARG A 261 21.16 -8.57 -17.47
CA ARG A 261 20.65 -9.64 -18.36
C ARG A 261 20.75 -11.02 -17.71
N THR A 262 21.85 -11.30 -17.00
CA THR A 262 21.99 -12.54 -16.21
C THR A 262 20.89 -12.65 -15.16
N ALA A 263 20.67 -11.58 -14.38
CA ALA A 263 19.62 -11.54 -13.37
C ALA A 263 18.22 -11.73 -13.95
N ILE A 264 17.93 -11.17 -15.12
CA ILE A 264 16.64 -11.36 -15.80
C ILE A 264 16.47 -12.82 -16.22
N ALA A 265 17.50 -13.43 -16.83
CA ALA A 265 17.43 -14.82 -17.26
C ALA A 265 17.12 -15.76 -16.09
N GLU A 266 17.75 -15.56 -14.94
CA GLU A 266 17.49 -16.33 -13.71
C GLU A 266 16.06 -16.16 -13.20
N VAL A 267 15.52 -14.94 -13.20
CA VAL A 267 14.14 -14.67 -12.73
C VAL A 267 13.08 -15.23 -13.69
N THR A 268 13.40 -15.37 -14.98
CA THR A 268 12.47 -15.91 -16.00
C THR A 268 12.58 -17.41 -16.24
N ALA A 269 13.59 -18.07 -15.67
CA ALA A 269 13.81 -19.51 -15.84
C ALA A 269 12.92 -20.38 -14.93
N ASP A 270 12.20 -19.76 -13.99
CA ASP A 270 11.17 -20.35 -13.13
C ASP A 270 9.75 -20.00 -13.62
#